data_AF-A0A849BFT4-F1
#
_entry.id   AF-A0A849BFT4-F1
#
_cell.length_a   1.000
_cell.length_b   1.000
_cell.length_c   1.000
_cell.angle_alpha   90.00
_cell.angle_beta   90.00
_cell.angle_gamma   90.00
#
_symmetry.space_group_name_H-M   'P 1'
#
loop_
_entity.id
_entity.type
_entity.pdbx_description
1 polymer ?
#
loop_
_entity_poly.entity_id
_entity_poly.type
_entity_poly.pdbx_seq_one_letter_code
_entity_poly.pdbx_strand_id
1 'polypeptide(L)'
;MAKDHDDVPDVDLPSTLERSDERAQRTYAAAKTSAEESYGDGERANRVAWSALKHTHEKVGDHWEPKDGKGPSDAQAEGGLGTDRETAGGVDANASKEHLLELARRLDVHGRSSMSKDELVEALQRANDASTRRARG
;
A
#
# COMPACT_ATOMS: atom_id res chain seq x y z
N MET A 1 14.09 -6.11 -33.94
CA MET A 1 13.44 -6.98 -32.92
C MET A 1 14.20 -6.75 -31.62
N ALA A 2 13.63 -6.40 -30.48
CA ALA A 2 12.27 -6.47 -29.97
C ALA A 2 11.89 -5.15 -29.29
N LYS A 3 10.59 -4.88 -29.13
CA LYS A 3 10.10 -3.83 -28.23
C LYS A 3 10.29 -4.39 -26.82
N ASP A 4 11.10 -3.73 -25.99
CA ASP A 4 11.17 -4.00 -24.56
C ASP A 4 9.76 -3.76 -24.01
N HIS A 5 9.03 -4.85 -23.74
CA HIS A 5 7.70 -4.77 -23.17
C HIS A 5 7.87 -4.34 -21.72
N ASP A 6 7.62 -3.06 -21.48
CA ASP A 6 7.24 -2.43 -20.21
C ASP A 6 5.91 -3.01 -19.66
N ASP A 7 5.64 -4.31 -19.87
CA ASP A 7 4.39 -4.95 -19.45
C ASP A 7 4.45 -5.30 -17.97
N VAL A 8 3.44 -4.87 -17.24
CA VAL A 8 3.11 -5.41 -15.93
C VAL A 8 2.87 -6.92 -16.11
N PRO A 9 3.56 -7.81 -15.38
CA PRO A 9 3.29 -9.25 -15.45
C PRO A 9 1.80 -9.53 -15.28
N ASP A 10 1.25 -10.38 -16.14
CA ASP A 10 -0.17 -10.75 -16.12
C ASP A 10 -0.48 -11.55 -14.85
N VAL A 11 -0.93 -10.85 -13.83
CA VAL A 11 -1.35 -11.41 -12.55
C VAL A 11 -2.72 -10.86 -12.20
N ASP A 12 -3.52 -11.66 -11.50
CA ASP A 12 -4.77 -11.16 -10.91
C ASP A 12 -4.45 -10.04 -9.91
N LEU A 13 -4.82 -8.81 -10.28
CA LEU A 13 -4.55 -7.60 -9.51
C LEU A 13 -5.73 -7.30 -8.58
N PRO A 14 -5.46 -7.03 -7.30
CA PRO A 14 -6.45 -6.48 -6.40
C PRO A 14 -7.03 -5.16 -6.95
N SER A 15 -8.33 -4.95 -6.80
CA SER A 15 -9.03 -3.73 -7.27
C SER A 15 -8.46 -2.39 -6.79
N THR A 16 -7.66 -2.35 -5.73
CA THR A 16 -6.93 -1.13 -5.34
C THR A 16 -5.72 -0.88 -6.22
N LEU A 17 -5.06 -1.93 -6.71
CA LEU A 17 -3.93 -1.87 -7.64
C LEU A 17 -4.38 -1.61 -9.08
N GLU A 18 -5.51 -2.16 -9.52
CA GLU A 18 -6.06 -1.87 -10.85
C GLU A 18 -6.31 -0.36 -11.08
N ARG A 19 -6.56 0.37 -9.99
CA ARG A 19 -6.77 1.83 -9.99
C ARG A 19 -5.52 2.63 -9.59
N SER A 20 -4.42 1.95 -9.28
CA SER A 20 -3.12 2.58 -9.02
C SER A 20 -2.36 2.85 -10.31
N ASP A 21 -1.30 3.64 -10.22
CA ASP A 21 -0.37 3.85 -11.31
C ASP A 21 0.40 2.57 -11.69
N GLU A 22 0.98 2.56 -12.89
CA GLU A 22 1.71 1.41 -13.44
C GLU A 22 2.88 0.95 -12.57
N ARG A 23 3.51 1.85 -11.80
CA ARG A 23 4.64 1.50 -10.93
C ARG A 23 4.16 0.67 -9.74
N ALA A 24 3.02 1.00 -9.16
CA ALA A 24 2.42 0.22 -8.08
C ALA A 24 2.02 -1.18 -8.58
N GLN A 25 1.33 -1.22 -9.74
CA GLN A 25 0.93 -2.48 -10.38
C GLN A 25 2.13 -3.38 -10.67
N ARG A 26 3.17 -2.83 -11.30
CA ARG A 26 4.41 -3.55 -11.61
C ARG A 26 5.14 -4.04 -10.38
N THR A 27 5.23 -3.20 -9.33
CA THR A 27 5.89 -3.56 -8.07
C THR A 27 5.23 -4.79 -7.46
N TYR A 28 3.91 -4.79 -7.41
CA TYR A 28 3.15 -5.92 -6.88
C TYR A 28 3.28 -7.16 -7.79
N ALA A 29 3.05 -7.00 -9.08
CA ALA A 29 3.04 -8.11 -10.04
C ALA A 29 4.40 -8.81 -10.16
N ALA A 30 5.50 -8.05 -10.22
CA ALA A 30 6.85 -8.61 -10.24
C ALA A 30 7.17 -9.38 -8.95
N ALA A 31 6.79 -8.83 -7.79
CA ALA A 31 7.01 -9.49 -6.51
C ALA A 31 6.14 -10.74 -6.35
N LYS A 32 4.89 -10.72 -6.84
CA LYS A 32 3.99 -11.87 -6.84
C LYS A 32 4.55 -12.99 -7.72
N THR A 33 4.87 -12.68 -8.99
CA THR A 33 5.46 -13.65 -9.94
C THR A 33 6.69 -14.34 -9.36
N SER A 34 7.66 -13.57 -8.84
CA SER A 34 8.88 -14.13 -8.26
C SER A 34 8.60 -14.99 -7.01
N ALA A 35 7.60 -14.62 -6.22
CA ALA A 35 7.20 -15.40 -5.05
C ALA A 35 6.45 -16.68 -5.44
N GLU A 36 5.66 -16.68 -6.51
CA GLU A 36 4.98 -17.86 -7.06
C GLU A 36 6.00 -18.87 -7.61
N GLU A 37 7.04 -18.41 -8.29
CA GLU A 37 8.16 -19.27 -8.71
C GLU A 37 8.85 -19.97 -7.53
N SER A 38 8.93 -19.30 -6.39
CA SER A 38 9.67 -19.78 -5.21
C SER A 38 8.81 -20.63 -4.27
N TYR A 39 7.53 -20.30 -4.13
CA TYR A 39 6.65 -20.84 -3.09
C TYR A 39 5.36 -21.49 -3.63
N GLY A 40 5.12 -21.39 -4.93
CA GLY A 40 3.83 -21.68 -5.56
C GLY A 40 2.80 -20.58 -5.34
N ASP A 41 1.70 -20.67 -6.09
CA ASP A 41 0.56 -19.78 -5.96
C ASP A 41 -0.07 -19.83 -4.56
N GLY A 42 -0.62 -18.69 -4.12
CA GLY A 42 -1.45 -18.61 -2.92
C GLY A 42 -1.08 -17.49 -1.96
N GLU A 43 -1.50 -17.63 -0.70
CA GLU A 43 -1.37 -16.56 0.31
C GLU A 43 0.08 -16.13 0.57
N ARG A 44 1.05 -17.04 0.47
CA ARG A 44 2.45 -16.68 0.71
C ARG A 44 2.98 -15.73 -0.36
N ALA A 45 2.72 -16.01 -1.63
CA ALA A 45 3.09 -15.12 -2.72
C ALA A 45 2.40 -13.76 -2.61
N ASN A 46 1.10 -13.77 -2.31
CA ASN A 46 0.33 -12.54 -2.07
C ASN A 46 0.91 -11.69 -0.93
N ARG A 47 1.30 -12.30 0.20
CA ARG A 47 1.92 -11.57 1.32
C ARG A 47 3.25 -10.94 0.93
N VAL A 48 4.10 -11.65 0.17
CA VAL A 48 5.36 -11.10 -0.34
C VAL A 48 5.11 -9.91 -1.25
N ALA A 49 4.15 -10.03 -2.16
CA ALA A 49 3.78 -8.96 -3.08
C ALA A 49 3.26 -7.71 -2.34
N TRP A 50 2.38 -7.89 -1.34
CA TRP A 50 1.91 -6.79 -0.51
C TRP A 50 3.03 -6.13 0.30
N SER A 51 3.96 -6.91 0.86
CA SER A 51 5.11 -6.37 1.59
C SER A 51 6.02 -5.56 0.67
N ALA A 52 6.30 -6.04 -0.53
CA ALA A 52 7.11 -5.31 -1.52
C ALA A 52 6.44 -3.99 -1.94
N LEU A 53 5.13 -4.01 -2.16
CA LEU A 53 4.35 -2.81 -2.47
C LEU A 53 4.42 -1.80 -1.32
N LYS A 54 4.05 -2.20 -0.09
CA LYS A 54 4.05 -1.32 1.09
C LYS A 54 5.43 -0.77 1.45
N HIS A 55 6.48 -1.44 1.02
CA HIS A 55 7.85 -0.96 1.22
C HIS A 55 8.19 0.29 0.40
N THR A 56 7.42 0.57 -0.67
CA THR A 56 7.72 1.63 -1.65
C THR A 56 6.52 2.51 -1.98
N HIS A 57 5.32 2.04 -1.67
CA HIS A 57 4.06 2.73 -1.90
C HIS A 57 3.23 2.72 -0.62
N GLU A 58 2.32 3.66 -0.52
CA GLU A 58 1.30 3.73 0.52
C GLU A 58 -0.08 3.89 -0.12
N LYS A 59 -1.10 3.51 0.63
CA LYS A 59 -2.48 3.58 0.17
C LYS A 59 -3.01 5.00 0.39
N VAL A 60 -3.50 5.63 -0.67
CA VAL A 60 -4.12 6.95 -0.65
C VAL A 60 -5.51 6.83 -1.26
N GLY A 61 -6.53 6.98 -0.41
CA GLY A 61 -7.91 6.73 -0.78
C GLY A 61 -8.11 5.28 -1.20
N ASP A 62 -8.40 5.08 -2.47
CA ASP A 62 -8.77 3.80 -3.04
C ASP A 62 -7.63 3.17 -3.86
N HIS A 63 -6.48 3.81 -4.02
CA HIS A 63 -5.35 3.32 -4.80
C HIS A 63 -4.02 3.44 -4.02
N TRP A 64 -2.91 3.07 -4.64
CA TRP A 64 -1.57 3.11 -4.08
C TRP A 64 -0.72 4.13 -4.82
N GLU A 65 0.01 4.93 -4.06
CA GLU A 65 0.92 5.97 -4.55
C GLU A 65 2.33 5.73 -4.03
N PRO A 66 3.39 6.11 -4.77
CA PRO A 66 4.75 6.08 -4.25
C PRO A 66 4.88 6.94 -2.99
N LYS A 67 5.51 6.40 -1.95
CA LYS A 67 5.85 7.17 -0.75
C LYS A 67 7.23 7.83 -0.87
N ASP A 68 7.46 8.86 -0.05
CA ASP A 68 8.70 9.66 -0.08
C ASP A 68 9.97 8.84 0.19
N GLY A 69 9.88 7.81 1.03
CA GLY A 69 11.01 6.99 1.45
C GLY A 69 10.71 5.50 1.33
N LYS A 70 11.73 4.69 1.03
CA LYS A 70 11.60 3.23 1.07
C LYS A 70 11.76 2.74 2.51
N GLY A 71 10.95 1.77 2.90
CA GLY A 71 11.04 1.17 4.23
C GLY A 71 9.72 0.54 4.66
N PRO A 72 9.69 -0.14 5.82
CA PRO A 72 8.47 -0.69 6.37
C PRO A 72 7.43 0.41 6.62
N SER A 73 6.16 0.12 6.32
CA SER A 73 5.05 1.08 6.45
C SER A 73 4.53 1.21 7.88
N ASP A 74 4.71 0.19 8.71
CA ASP A 74 4.20 0.15 10.07
C ASP A 74 5.02 -0.82 10.94
N ALA A 75 4.71 -0.81 12.23
CA ALA A 75 5.38 -1.64 13.23
C ALA A 75 5.26 -3.15 12.96
N GLN A 76 4.20 -3.58 12.25
CA GLN A 76 4.04 -4.96 11.83
C GLN A 76 5.03 -5.30 10.70
N ALA A 77 5.18 -4.42 9.72
CA ALA A 77 6.15 -4.59 8.63
C ALA A 77 7.61 -4.59 9.12
N GLU A 78 7.90 -3.90 10.23
CA GLU A 78 9.23 -3.89 10.86
C GLU A 78 9.59 -5.19 11.58
N GLY A 79 8.61 -5.84 12.22
CA GLY A 79 8.88 -6.86 13.24
C GLY A 79 9.26 -8.24 12.72
N GLY A 80 9.18 -8.50 11.41
CA GLY A 80 9.54 -9.79 10.83
C GLY A 80 8.64 -10.97 11.26
N LEU A 81 9.15 -12.20 11.09
CA LEU A 81 8.40 -13.43 11.33
C LEU A 81 8.00 -13.59 12.80
N GLY A 82 6.69 -13.68 13.06
CA GLY A 82 6.14 -13.87 14.41
C GLY A 82 5.73 -12.59 15.13
N THR A 83 5.88 -11.43 14.49
CA THR A 83 5.29 -10.19 15.00
C THR A 83 3.78 -10.20 14.76
N ASP A 84 3.04 -9.82 15.79
CA ASP A 84 1.59 -9.64 15.77
C ASP A 84 1.25 -8.27 16.36
N ARG A 85 1.27 -7.26 15.50
CA ARG A 85 0.99 -5.86 15.81
C ARG A 85 -0.11 -5.37 14.89
N GLU A 86 -0.82 -4.34 15.33
CA GLU A 86 -1.83 -3.68 14.51
C GLU A 86 -1.22 -3.12 13.22
N THR A 87 -1.93 -3.32 12.12
CA THR A 87 -1.49 -2.85 10.80
C THR A 87 -2.19 -1.54 10.46
N ALA A 88 -1.49 -0.64 9.79
CA ALA A 88 -2.03 0.65 9.37
C ALA A 88 -2.83 0.59 8.04
N GLY A 89 -3.24 -0.61 7.61
CA GLY A 89 -4.09 -0.78 6.41
C GLY A 89 -3.48 -0.29 5.09
N GLY A 90 -2.15 -0.13 5.03
CA GLY A 90 -1.44 0.40 3.87
C GLY A 90 -1.06 1.88 3.97
N VAL A 91 -1.45 2.59 5.04
CA VAL A 91 -0.90 3.91 5.37
C VAL A 91 0.56 3.74 5.83
N ASP A 92 1.45 4.68 5.47
CA ASP A 92 2.78 4.72 6.05
C ASP A 92 2.77 5.39 7.44
N ALA A 93 2.54 4.60 8.48
CA ALA A 93 2.58 5.05 9.87
C ALA A 93 3.96 5.57 10.29
N ASN A 94 5.03 5.23 9.56
CA ASN A 94 6.37 5.74 9.81
C ASN A 94 6.62 7.11 9.19
N ALA A 95 5.75 7.59 8.29
CA ALA A 95 5.89 8.89 7.67
C ALA A 95 5.88 10.07 8.67
N SER A 96 6.32 11.24 8.23
CA SER A 96 6.29 12.43 9.07
C SER A 96 4.82 12.84 9.37
N LYS A 97 4.59 13.52 10.49
CA LYS A 97 3.26 14.07 10.79
C LYS A 97 2.79 15.03 9.69
N GLU A 98 3.72 15.79 9.11
CA GLU A 98 3.43 16.72 8.02
C GLU A 98 2.92 16.01 6.77
N HIS A 99 3.56 14.90 6.39
CA HIS A 99 3.12 14.07 5.27
C HIS A 99 1.72 13.49 5.50
N LEU A 100 1.49 12.93 6.70
CA LEU A 100 0.17 12.39 7.06
C LEU A 100 -0.92 13.49 7.06
N LEU A 101 -0.58 14.71 7.49
CA LEU A 101 -1.48 15.86 7.40
C LEU A 101 -1.81 16.25 5.96
N GLU A 102 -0.84 16.14 5.04
CA GLU A 102 -1.04 16.38 3.62
C GLU A 102 -1.98 15.35 3.01
N LEU A 103 -1.73 14.06 3.24
CA LEU A 103 -2.62 12.99 2.80
C LEU A 103 -4.03 13.16 3.36
N ALA A 104 -4.13 13.49 4.66
CA ALA A 104 -5.41 13.70 5.32
C ALA A 104 -6.15 14.91 4.72
N ARG A 105 -5.42 15.92 4.25
CA ARG A 105 -6.00 17.06 3.52
C ARG A 105 -6.50 16.65 2.15
N ARG A 106 -5.72 15.87 1.40
CA ARG A 106 -6.09 15.37 0.07
C ARG A 106 -7.35 14.49 0.11
N LEU A 107 -7.51 13.73 1.20
CA LEU A 107 -8.68 12.87 1.43
C LEU A 107 -9.83 13.56 2.19
N ASP A 108 -9.74 14.88 2.40
CA ASP A 108 -10.74 15.69 3.11
C ASP A 108 -11.13 15.16 4.50
N VAL A 109 -10.14 14.67 5.25
CA VAL A 109 -10.32 14.24 6.64
C VAL A 109 -10.60 15.46 7.50
N HIS A 110 -11.78 15.46 8.13
CA HIS A 110 -12.24 16.54 9.00
C HIS A 110 -11.49 16.50 10.34
N GLY A 111 -11.14 17.67 10.89
CA GLY A 111 -10.41 17.77 12.17
C GLY A 111 -8.91 17.43 12.11
N ARG A 112 -8.38 17.03 10.94
CA ARG A 112 -6.97 16.62 10.74
C ARG A 112 -5.92 17.52 11.40
N SER A 113 -6.12 18.83 11.39
CA SER A 113 -5.14 19.80 11.92
C SER A 113 -4.90 19.69 13.42
N SER A 114 -5.87 19.16 14.18
CA SER A 114 -5.77 18.98 15.63
C SER A 114 -5.29 17.58 16.03
N MET A 115 -5.25 16.64 15.07
CA MET A 115 -4.88 15.24 15.34
C MET A 115 -3.38 15.11 15.62
N SER A 116 -3.06 14.18 16.51
CA SER A 116 -1.73 13.59 16.68
C SER A 116 -1.34 12.74 15.47
N LYS A 117 -0.10 12.25 15.45
CA LYS A 117 0.38 11.40 14.35
C LYS A 117 -0.43 10.11 14.26
N ASP A 118 -0.67 9.45 15.39
CA ASP A 118 -1.39 8.18 15.45
C ASP A 118 -2.86 8.35 15.06
N GLU A 119 -3.50 9.43 15.53
CA GLU A 119 -4.87 9.77 15.11
C GLU A 119 -4.98 10.02 13.60
N LEU A 120 -3.96 10.63 12.98
CA LEU A 120 -3.92 10.80 11.52
C LEU A 120 -3.81 9.46 10.79
N VAL A 121 -2.96 8.55 11.26
CA VAL A 121 -2.82 7.21 10.67
C VAL A 121 -4.15 6.47 10.69
N GLU A 122 -4.83 6.45 11.84
CA GLU A 122 -6.14 5.81 11.95
C GLU A 122 -7.20 6.48 11.07
N ALA A 123 -7.22 7.82 11.04
CA ALA A 123 -8.19 8.56 10.24
C ALA A 123 -7.98 8.33 8.74
N LEU A 124 -6.73 8.26 8.29
CA LEU A 124 -6.35 7.89 6.92
C LEU A 124 -6.76 6.45 6.60
N GLN A 125 -6.50 5.50 7.49
CA GLN A 125 -6.93 4.11 7.31
C GLN A 125 -8.45 4.03 7.10
N ARG A 126 -9.23 4.70 7.96
CA ARG A 126 -10.70 4.78 7.82
C ARG A 126 -11.13 5.43 6.50
N ALA A 127 -10.48 6.52 6.10
CA ALA A 127 -10.78 7.21 4.84
C ALA A 127 -10.45 6.35 3.62
N ASN A 128 -9.34 5.60 3.66
CA ASN A 128 -8.94 4.68 2.61
C ASN A 128 -9.92 3.53 2.46
N ASP A 129 -10.37 2.95 3.57
CA ASP A 129 -11.36 1.86 3.57
C ASP A 129 -12.71 2.34 3.05
N ALA A 130 -13.14 3.54 3.43
CA ALA A 130 -14.35 4.16 2.91
C ALA A 130 -14.26 4.43 1.39
N SER A 131 -13.13 4.92 0.90
CA SER A 131 -12.88 5.15 -0.54
C SER A 131 -12.87 3.84 -1.32
N THR A 132 -12.17 2.83 -0.80
CA THR A 132 -12.13 1.50 -1.42
C THR A 132 -13.52 0.86 -1.49
N ARG A 133 -14.32 0.98 -0.44
CA ARG A 133 -15.70 0.46 -0.42
C ARG A 133 -16.57 1.16 -1.45
N ARG A 134 -16.45 2.49 -1.58
CA ARG A 134 -17.18 3.28 -2.59
C ARG A 134 -16.78 2.93 -4.01
N ALA A 135 -15.50 2.66 -4.26
CA ALA A 135 -15.02 2.30 -5.60
C ALA A 135 -15.46 0.90 -6.07
N ARG A 136 -15.96 0.05 -5.15
CA ARG A 136 -16.39 -1.33 -5.45
C ARG A 136 -17.91 -1.48 -5.59
N GLY A 137 -18.70 -0.49 -5.18
CA GLY A 137 -20.17 -0.49 -5.22
C GLY A 137 -20.69 0.45 -6.28
#